data_AF-F4H847-F1
#
_entry.id   AF-F4H847-F1
#
_cell.length_a   1.000
_cell.length_b   1.000
_cell.length_c   1.000
_cell.angle_alpha   90.00
_cell.angle_beta   90.00
_cell.angle_gamma   90.00
#
_symmetry.space_group_name_H-M   'P 1'
#
loop_
_entity.id
_entity.type
_entity.pdbx_description
1 polymer ?
#
loop_
_entity_poly.entity_id
_entity_poly.type
_entity_poly.pdbx_seq_one_letter_code
_entity_poly.pdbx_strand_id
1 'polypeptide(L)'
;MARDVRARYAAVETARYGRSWTREEIMLGFLGDVGDLAKLVQGKAGVRPRDDLDEALAHELADCLWSVLTLADAYDVDLETAFVSTMRSLSAHLGTEGGR
;
A
#
# COMPACT_ATOMS: atom_id res chain seq x y z
N MET A 1 -3.86 -0.54 -15.04
CA MET A 1 -2.56 0.04 -14.62
C MET A 1 -1.88 -0.76 -13.52
N ALA A 2 -2.42 -0.83 -12.30
CA ALA A 2 -1.75 -1.53 -11.18
C ALA A 2 -1.49 -3.03 -11.47
N ARG A 3 -2.50 -3.75 -11.98
CA ARG A 3 -2.38 -5.15 -12.41
C ARG A 3 -1.37 -5.32 -13.57
N ASP A 4 -1.34 -4.38 -14.52
CA ASP A 4 -0.40 -4.43 -15.65
C ASP A 4 1.05 -4.28 -15.18
N VAL A 5 1.29 -3.38 -14.21
CA VAL A 5 2.60 -3.22 -13.57
C VAL A 5 2.95 -4.50 -12.81
N ARG A 6 2.01 -5.09 -12.06
CA ARG A 6 2.24 -6.38 -11.37
C ARG A 6 2.59 -7.51 -12.34
N ALA A 7 1.91 -7.60 -13.48
CA ALA A 7 2.20 -8.59 -14.50
C ALA A 7 3.62 -8.43 -15.10
N ARG A 8 4.09 -7.19 -15.28
CA ARG A 8 5.48 -6.93 -15.70
C ARG A 8 6.49 -7.37 -14.64
N TYR A 9 6.24 -7.08 -13.37
CA TYR A 9 7.08 -7.59 -12.27
C TYR A 9 7.08 -9.12 -12.23
N ALA A 10 5.92 -9.77 -12.38
CA ALA A 10 5.82 -11.22 -12.43
C ALA A 10 6.64 -11.85 -13.56
N ALA A 11 6.69 -11.21 -14.73
CA ALA A 11 7.53 -11.63 -15.84
C ALA A 11 9.02 -11.50 -15.51
N VAL A 12 9.44 -10.38 -14.89
CA VAL A 12 10.83 -10.17 -14.46
C VAL A 12 11.24 -11.19 -13.38
N GLU A 13 10.40 -11.44 -12.39
CA GLU A 13 10.61 -12.44 -11.34
C GLU A 13 10.75 -13.83 -11.93
N THR A 14 9.86 -14.20 -12.87
CA THR A 14 9.91 -15.50 -13.54
C THR A 14 11.20 -15.67 -14.34
N ALA A 15 11.62 -14.63 -15.08
CA ALA A 15 12.87 -14.65 -15.83
C ALA A 15 14.10 -14.76 -14.92
N ARG A 16 14.08 -14.14 -13.74
CA ARG A 16 15.22 -14.06 -12.83
C ARG A 16 15.32 -15.22 -11.83
N TYR A 17 14.18 -15.70 -11.34
CA TYR A 17 14.07 -16.65 -10.23
C TYR A 17 13.34 -17.95 -10.61
N GLY A 18 12.89 -18.08 -11.87
CA GLY A 18 12.17 -19.26 -12.37
C GLY A 18 10.69 -19.33 -11.97
N ARG A 19 10.20 -18.38 -11.17
CA ARG A 19 8.80 -18.22 -10.78
C ARG A 19 8.49 -16.77 -10.42
N SER A 20 7.22 -16.40 -10.46
CA SER A 20 6.75 -15.16 -9.85
C SER A 20 6.75 -15.28 -8.32
N TRP A 21 6.79 -14.13 -7.65
CA TRP A 21 6.62 -14.01 -6.21
C TRP A 21 5.26 -14.53 -5.77
N THR A 22 5.28 -15.22 -4.64
CA THR A 22 4.11 -15.69 -3.88
C THR A 22 3.37 -14.52 -3.23
N ARG A 23 2.17 -14.76 -2.72
CA ARG A 23 1.37 -13.73 -2.03
C ARG A 23 2.08 -13.24 -0.77
N GLU A 24 2.75 -14.15 -0.07
CA GLU A 24 3.55 -13.89 1.12
C GLU A 24 4.77 -13.02 0.79
N GLU A 25 5.46 -13.29 -0.33
CA GLU A 25 6.58 -12.46 -0.80
C GLU A 25 6.11 -11.06 -1.24
N ILE A 26 4.94 -10.96 -1.86
CA ILE A 26 4.32 -9.65 -2.17
C ILE A 26 4.03 -8.88 -0.87
N MET A 27 3.46 -9.54 0.14
CA MET A 27 3.20 -8.93 1.46
C MET A 27 4.50 -8.50 2.15
N LEU A 28 5.57 -9.28 2.04
CA LEU A 28 6.89 -8.90 2.56
C LEU A 28 7.48 -7.69 1.81
N GLY A 29 7.28 -7.61 0.48
CA GLY A 29 7.60 -6.43 -0.31
C GLY A 29 6.87 -5.20 0.20
N PHE A 30 5.55 -5.31 0.40
CA PHE A 30 4.73 -4.24 0.95
C PHE A 30 5.21 -3.77 2.34
N LEU A 31 5.62 -4.68 3.21
CA LEU A 31 6.19 -4.32 4.52
C LEU A 31 7.46 -3.47 4.37
N GLY A 32 8.26 -3.69 3.32
CA GLY A 32 9.38 -2.85 2.94
C GLY A 32 8.94 -1.42 2.64
N ASP A 33 7.97 -1.26 1.74
CA ASP A 33 7.40 0.05 1.35
C ASP A 33 6.85 0.81 2.57
N VAL A 34 6.14 0.11 3.47
CA VAL A 34 5.64 0.69 4.73
C VAL A 34 6.79 1.18 5.62
N GLY A 35 7.90 0.44 5.66
CA GLY A 35 9.10 0.84 6.39
C GLY A 35 9.75 2.09 5.81
N ASP A 36 9.77 2.25 4.49
CA ASP A 36 10.30 3.43 3.82
C ASP A 36 9.37 4.64 3.99
N LEU A 37 8.06 4.44 3.86
CA LEU A 37 7.05 5.45 4.20
C LEU A 37 7.21 5.93 5.65
N ALA A 38 7.41 5.02 6.61
CA ALA A 38 7.59 5.39 8.02
C ALA A 38 8.81 6.30 8.25
N LYS A 39 9.93 6.03 7.57
CA LYS A 39 11.14 6.88 7.62
C LYS A 39 10.86 8.28 7.06
N LEU A 40 10.02 8.41 6.04
CA LEU A 40 9.66 9.69 5.45
C LEU A 40 8.73 10.50 6.36
N VAL A 41 7.77 9.85 7.01
CA VAL A 41 6.93 10.49 8.03
C VAL A 41 7.78 11.04 9.17
N GLN A 42 8.78 10.29 9.64
CA GLN A 42 9.76 10.79 10.61
C GLN A 42 10.54 12.00 10.07
N GLY A 43 10.86 12.01 8.77
CA GLY A 43 11.49 13.14 8.13
C GLY A 43 10.60 14.40 8.11
N LYS A 44 9.31 14.27 7.79
CA LYS A 44 8.33 15.37 7.86
C LYS A 44 8.15 15.90 9.29
N ALA A 45 8.38 15.06 10.29
CA ALA A 45 8.39 15.44 11.70
C ALA A 45 9.73 16.06 12.18
N GLY A 46 10.72 16.21 11.29
CA GLY A 46 12.02 16.82 11.60
C GLY A 46 13.05 15.88 12.25
N VAL A 47 12.74 14.59 12.41
CA VAL A 47 13.65 13.61 13.04
C VAL A 47 14.75 13.15 12.08
N ARG A 48 14.42 13.02 10.80
CA ARG A 48 15.34 12.59 9.74
C ARG A 48 15.20 13.49 8.50
N PRO A 49 15.73 14.72 8.53
CA PRO A 49 15.54 15.68 7.46
C PRO A 49 16.16 15.22 6.14
N ARG A 50 15.54 15.61 5.03
CA ARG A 50 16.02 15.42 3.65
C ARG A 50 15.38 16.49 2.77
N ASP A 51 16.03 16.79 1.64
CA ASP A 51 15.66 17.91 0.78
C ASP A 51 14.42 17.62 -0.08
N ASP A 52 14.17 16.34 -0.38
CA ASP A 52 13.14 15.83 -1.30
C ASP A 52 11.92 15.22 -0.56
N LEU A 53 11.66 15.62 0.70
CA LEU A 53 10.67 14.97 1.57
C LEU A 53 9.28 14.81 0.93
N ASP A 54 8.79 15.86 0.26
CA ASP A 54 7.41 15.90 -0.24
C ASP A 54 7.22 14.96 -1.42
N GLU A 55 8.18 14.97 -2.35
CA GLU A 55 8.18 14.09 -3.51
C GLU A 55 8.37 12.63 -3.08
N ALA A 56 9.34 12.36 -2.21
CA ALA A 56 9.56 11.02 -1.70
C ALA A 56 8.34 10.49 -0.94
N LEU A 57 7.67 11.32 -0.14
CA LEU A 57 6.48 10.89 0.62
C LEU A 57 5.33 10.52 -0.32
N ALA A 58 5.10 11.32 -1.36
CA ALA A 58 4.10 11.02 -2.38
C ALA A 58 4.40 9.70 -3.11
N HIS A 59 5.67 9.44 -3.39
CA HIS A 59 6.12 8.18 -4.00
C HIS A 59 5.80 6.98 -3.11
N GLU A 60 6.24 6.97 -1.86
CA GLU A 60 6.03 5.82 -0.97
C GLU A 60 4.55 5.59 -0.62
N LEU A 61 3.74 6.66 -0.57
CA LEU A 61 2.28 6.53 -0.46
C LEU A 61 1.69 5.83 -1.69
N ALA A 62 2.17 6.14 -2.90
CA ALA A 62 1.72 5.51 -4.12
C ALA A 62 2.17 4.04 -4.20
N ASP A 63 3.40 3.72 -3.79
CA ASP A 63 3.92 2.35 -3.74
C ASP A 63 3.16 1.50 -2.72
N CYS A 64 2.93 2.04 -1.51
CA CYS A 64 2.07 1.40 -0.52
C CYS A 64 0.67 1.11 -1.08
N LEU A 65 0.05 2.07 -1.78
CA LEU A 65 -1.26 1.87 -2.39
C LEU A 65 -1.22 0.80 -3.49
N TRP A 66 -0.19 0.79 -4.35
CA TRP A 66 -0.01 -0.23 -5.38
C TRP A 66 0.15 -1.63 -4.78
N SER A 67 0.89 -1.75 -3.70
CA SER A 67 1.05 -3.00 -2.94
C SER A 67 -0.28 -3.50 -2.37
N VAL A 68 -1.11 -2.62 -1.80
CA VAL A 68 -2.48 -2.97 -1.35
C VAL A 68 -3.37 -3.41 -2.52
N LEU A 69 -3.35 -2.69 -3.64
CA LEU A 69 -4.11 -3.06 -4.85
C LEU A 69 -3.69 -4.42 -5.41
N THR A 70 -2.39 -4.70 -5.40
CA THR A 70 -1.82 -5.96 -5.85
C THR A 70 -2.26 -7.13 -4.96
N LEU A 71 -2.24 -6.94 -3.64
CA LEU A 71 -2.71 -7.95 -2.70
C LEU A 71 -4.21 -8.19 -2.85
N ALA A 72 -5.02 -7.12 -3.00
CA ALA A 72 -6.45 -7.26 -3.23
C ALA A 72 -6.75 -8.09 -4.50
N ASP A 73 -6.04 -7.83 -5.60
CA ASP A 73 -6.16 -8.63 -6.82
C ASP A 73 -5.74 -10.10 -6.60
N ALA A 74 -4.62 -10.34 -5.92
CA ALA A 74 -4.12 -11.69 -5.66
C ALA A 74 -5.04 -12.55 -4.77
N TYR A 75 -5.90 -11.91 -3.96
CA TYR A 75 -6.87 -12.54 -3.07
C TYR A 75 -8.33 -12.40 -3.54
N ASP A 76 -8.56 -11.91 -4.78
CA ASP A 76 -9.89 -11.70 -5.36
C ASP A 76 -10.81 -10.82 -4.48
N VAL A 77 -10.24 -9.80 -3.83
CA VAL A 77 -10.96 -8.84 -2.99
C VAL A 77 -11.41 -7.64 -3.82
N ASP A 78 -12.72 -7.36 -3.81
CA ASP A 78 -13.26 -6.07 -4.25
C ASP A 78 -12.92 -4.98 -3.21
N LEU A 79 -11.74 -4.40 -3.37
CA LEU A 79 -11.21 -3.40 -2.44
C LEU A 79 -12.05 -2.13 -2.39
N GLU A 80 -12.64 -1.71 -3.51
CA GLU A 80 -13.43 -0.48 -3.58
C GLU A 80 -14.68 -0.60 -2.71
N THR A 81 -15.46 -1.67 -2.92
CA THR A 81 -16.65 -1.95 -2.12
C THR A 81 -16.29 -2.16 -0.64
N ALA A 82 -15.21 -2.90 -0.36
CA ALA A 82 -14.74 -3.13 1.01
C ALA A 82 -14.36 -1.82 1.72
N PHE A 83 -13.64 -0.92 1.04
CA PHE A 83 -13.23 0.36 1.58
C PHE A 83 -14.43 1.25 1.89
N VAL A 84 -15.36 1.42 0.93
CA VAL A 84 -16.55 2.26 1.10
C VAL A 84 -17.44 1.73 2.24
N SER A 85 -17.64 0.42 2.30
CA SER A 85 -18.41 -0.23 3.37
C SER A 85 -17.78 0.03 4.74
N THR A 86 -16.47 -0.14 4.84
CA THR A 86 -15.71 0.09 6.09
C THR A 86 -15.78 1.54 6.54
N MET A 87 -15.55 2.50 5.63
CA MET A 87 -15.63 3.94 5.96
C MET A 87 -17.04 4.35 6.39
N ARG A 88 -18.09 3.86 5.72
CA ARG A 88 -19.48 4.10 6.12
C ARG A 88 -19.77 3.57 7.52
N SER A 89 -19.29 2.36 7.81
CA SER A 89 -19.43 1.76 9.14
C SER A 89 -18.73 2.62 10.20
N LEU A 90 -17.47 3.01 9.98
CA LEU A 90 -16.73 3.86 10.92
C LEU A 90 -17.41 5.21 11.16
N SER A 91 -17.87 5.88 10.10
CA SER A 91 -18.60 7.15 10.23
C SER A 91 -19.90 7.01 11.03
N ALA A 92 -20.64 5.91 10.83
CA ALA A 92 -21.86 5.65 11.60
C ALA A 92 -21.56 5.44 13.09
N HIS A 93 -20.54 4.64 13.42
CA HIS A 93 -20.15 4.38 14.81
C HIS A 93 -19.73 5.67 15.54
N LEU A 94 -18.88 6.49 14.92
CA LEU A 94 -18.44 7.76 15.51
C LEU A 94 -19.60 8.77 15.66
N GLY A 95 -20.54 8.79 14.71
CA GLY A 95 -21.75 9.61 14.80
C GLY A 95 -22.69 9.19 15.94
N THR A 96 -22.69 7.90 16.29
CA THR A 96 -23.49 7.39 17.43
C THR A 96 -22.82 7.61 18.79
N GLU A 97 -21.49 7.73 18.85
CA GLU A 97 -20.74 7.99 20.10
C GLU A 97 -20.64 9.49 20.44
N GLY A 98 -20.59 10.37 19.43
CA GLY A 98 -20.57 11.83 19.63
C GLY A 98 -21.91 12.49 19.98
N GLY A 99 -22.97 11.69 20.15
CA GLY A 99 -24.33 12.15 20.47
C GLY A 99 -24.76 11.94 21.92
N ARG A 100 -23.84 11.67 22.85
CA ARG A 100 -24.10 11.58 24.30
C ARG A 100 -23.32 12.64 25.07
#